data_AF-A0A7V1KMA2-F1
#
_entry.id   AF-A0A7V1KMA2-F1
#
_cell.length_a   1.000
_cell.length_b   1.000
_cell.length_c   1.000
_cell.angle_alpha   90.00
_cell.angle_beta   90.00
_cell.angle_gamma   90.00
#
_symmetry.space_group_name_H-M   'P 1'
#
loop_
_entity.id
_entity.type
_entity.pdbx_description
1 polymer ?
#
loop_
_entity_poly.entity_id
_entity_poly.type
_entity_poly.pdbx_seq_one_letter_code
_entity_poly.pdbx_strand_id
1 'polypeptide(L)'
;MRIKVLVHKEWEEVFRIRLVIFSVLFMPLLLAGFATYLVWQAQALPEEAAGARAALFNTALMYFLIQPVIIPVTIAVYSIVGEKEQGTLEPLLATPIADWELFLGKALAAVL
;
A
#
# COMPACT_ATOMS: atom_id res chain seq x y z
N MET A 1 0.33 4.83 26.98
CA MET A 1 0.39 3.36 26.85
C MET A 1 -0.66 2.78 25.90
N ARG A 2 -1.88 3.34 25.82
CA ARG A 2 -2.97 2.82 24.96
C ARG A 2 -2.69 2.86 23.44
N ILE A 3 -2.07 3.94 22.94
CA ILE A 3 -1.74 4.08 21.50
C ILE A 3 -0.74 3.01 21.03
N LYS A 4 0.25 2.64 21.85
CA LYS A 4 1.21 1.58 21.50
C LYS A 4 0.53 0.22 21.37
N VAL A 5 -0.45 -0.07 22.23
CA VAL A 5 -1.23 -1.33 22.18
C VAL A 5 -2.09 -1.37 20.92
N LEU A 6 -2.70 -0.23 20.56
CA LEU A 6 -3.48 -0.12 19.32
C LEU A 6 -2.62 -0.35 18.08
N VAL A 7 -1.46 0.32 17.98
CA VAL A 7 -0.52 0.13 16.86
C VAL A 7 -0.03 -1.32 16.78
N HIS A 8 0.30 -1.93 17.92
CA HIS A 8 0.77 -3.32 17.93
C HIS A 8 -0.33 -4.30 17.48
N LYS A 9 -1.58 -4.08 17.91
CA LYS A 9 -2.75 -4.85 17.45
C LYS A 9 -2.93 -4.72 15.93
N GLU A 10 -2.90 -3.50 15.38
CA GLU A 10 -3.06 -3.25 13.94
C GLU A 10 -1.94 -3.93 13.14
N TRP A 11 -0.70 -3.88 13.62
CA TRP A 11 0.42 -4.55 12.99
C TRP A 11 0.22 -6.08 12.99
N GLU A 12 -0.15 -6.69 14.12
CA GLU A 12 -0.48 -8.12 14.17
C GLU A 12 -1.65 -8.52 13.25
N GLU A 13 -2.57 -7.60 12.99
CA GLU A 13 -3.71 -7.82 12.11
C GLU A 13 -3.30 -7.81 10.63
N VAL A 14 -2.48 -6.83 10.24
CA VAL A 14 -1.87 -6.75 8.89
C VAL A 14 -1.11 -8.04 8.56
N PHE A 15 -0.35 -8.59 9.51
CA PHE A 15 0.39 -9.83 9.30
C PHE A 15 -0.47 -11.10 9.33
N ARG A 16 -1.65 -11.05 9.93
CA ARG A 16 -2.56 -12.20 10.03
C ARG A 16 -3.38 -12.40 8.76
N ILE A 17 -3.72 -11.30 8.08
CA ILE A 17 -4.49 -11.35 6.84
C ILE A 17 -3.53 -11.68 5.69
N ARG A 18 -3.47 -12.97 5.33
CA ARG A 18 -2.60 -13.48 4.23
C ARG A 18 -2.80 -12.75 2.91
N LEU A 19 -4.02 -12.28 2.63
CA LEU A 19 -4.37 -11.51 1.44
C LEU A 19 -3.71 -10.12 1.43
N VAL A 20 -3.51 -9.49 2.59
CA VAL A 20 -2.84 -8.18 2.72
C VAL A 20 -1.37 -8.35 2.37
N ILE A 21 -0.69 -9.31 2.98
CA ILE A 21 0.73 -9.59 2.65
C ILE A 21 0.87 -9.92 1.17
N PHE A 22 -0.03 -10.75 0.63
CA PHE A 22 -0.01 -11.07 -0.80
C PHE A 22 -0.17 -9.83 -1.66
N SER A 23 -1.16 -8.96 -1.41
CA SER A 23 -1.40 -7.76 -2.22
C SER A 23 -0.30 -6.70 -2.08
N VAL A 24 0.20 -6.48 -0.86
CA VAL A 24 1.31 -5.57 -0.55
C VAL A 24 2.60 -5.98 -1.27
N LEU A 25 2.83 -7.28 -1.47
CA LEU A 25 4.01 -7.76 -2.19
C LEU A 25 3.76 -7.89 -3.69
N PHE A 26 2.63 -8.50 -4.07
CA PHE A 26 2.31 -8.88 -5.44
C PHE A 26 2.10 -7.67 -6.34
N MET A 27 1.32 -6.68 -5.90
CA MET A 27 1.02 -5.51 -6.75
C MET A 27 2.26 -4.67 -7.06
N PRO A 28 3.08 -4.27 -6.07
CA PRO A 28 4.31 -3.54 -6.35
C PRO A 28 5.30 -4.33 -7.19
N LEU A 29 5.41 -5.65 -7.00
CA LEU A 29 6.27 -6.50 -7.82
C LEU A 29 5.77 -6.61 -9.27
N LEU A 30 4.46 -6.74 -9.47
CA LEU A 30 3.86 -6.77 -10.80
C LEU A 30 4.15 -5.46 -11.53
N LEU A 31 3.94 -4.32 -10.88
CA LEU A 31 4.24 -3.01 -11.45
C LEU A 31 5.74 -2.79 -11.68
N ALA A 32 6.61 -3.27 -10.79
CA ALA A 32 8.06 -3.26 -11.00
C ALA A 32 8.45 -4.06 -12.25
N GLY A 33 7.88 -5.25 -12.40
CA GLY A 33 8.09 -6.11 -13.56
C GLY A 33 7.62 -5.43 -14.84
N PHE A 34 6.48 -4.76 -14.80
CA PHE A 34 5.98 -3.99 -15.94
C PHE A 34 6.88 -2.80 -16.28
N ALA A 35 7.31 -2.02 -15.29
CA ALA A 35 8.21 -0.89 -15.48
C ALA A 35 9.56 -1.32 -16.09
N THR A 36 10.15 -2.40 -15.59
CA THR A 36 11.42 -2.93 -16.12
C THR A 36 11.24 -3.53 -17.53
N TYR A 37 10.10 -4.16 -17.82
CA TYR A 37 9.76 -4.64 -19.15
C TYR A 37 9.67 -3.49 -20.18
N LEU A 38 9.08 -2.35 -19.81
CA LEU A 38 9.02 -1.16 -20.66
C LEU A 38 10.41 -0.58 -20.94
N VAL A 39 11.28 -0.53 -19.93
CA VAL A 39 12.68 -0.10 -20.10
C VAL A 39 13.44 -1.04 -21.04
N TRP A 40 13.20 -2.35 -20.91
CA TRP A 40 13.80 -3.35 -21.79
C TRP A 40 13.35 -3.18 -23.25
N GLN A 41 12.06 -2.93 -23.49
CA GLN A 41 11.58 -2.56 -24.84
C GLN A 41 12.20 -1.26 -25.35
N ALA A 42 12.35 -0.25 -24.48
CA ALA A 42 12.92 1.04 -24.87
C ALA A 42 14.37 0.94 -25.36
N GLN A 43 15.13 -0.05 -24.87
CA GLN A 43 16.48 -0.34 -25.34
C GLN A 43 16.54 -1.02 -26.71
N ALA A 44 15.46 -1.68 -27.14
CA ALA A 44 15.39 -2.35 -28.44
C ALA A 44 15.05 -1.39 -29.60
N LEU A 45 14.72 -0.13 -29.31
CA LEU A 45 14.37 0.87 -30.33
C LEU A 45 15.63 1.48 -30.99
N PRO A 46 15.59 1.76 -32.32
CA PRO A 46 16.65 2.48 -33.02
C PRO A 46 16.90 3.88 -32.45
N GLU A 47 18.15 4.38 -32.52
CA GLU A 47 18.51 5.71 -31.98
C GLU A 47 17.77 6.87 -32.67
N GLU A 48 17.34 6.68 -33.92
CA GLU A 48 16.51 7.63 -34.67
C GLU A 48 15.13 7.87 -34.02
N ALA A 49 14.65 6.91 -33.22
CA ALA A 49 13.38 6.98 -32.50
C ALA A 49 13.54 7.49 -31.05
N ALA A 50 14.42 8.47 -30.83
CA ALA A 50 14.70 9.02 -29.50
C ALA A 50 13.45 9.49 -28.73
N GLY A 51 12.46 10.06 -29.44
CA GLY A 51 11.19 10.47 -28.84
C GLY A 51 10.37 9.29 -28.28
N ALA A 52 10.34 8.16 -28.97
CA ALA A 52 9.62 6.96 -28.52
C ALA A 52 10.33 6.31 -27.32
N ARG A 53 11.67 6.28 -27.33
CA ARG A 53 12.48 5.80 -26.20
C ARG A 53 12.25 6.64 -24.94
N ALA A 54 12.21 7.97 -25.08
CA ALA A 54 11.93 8.87 -23.98
C ALA A 54 10.50 8.70 -23.43
N ALA A 55 9.51 8.48 -24.31
CA ALA A 55 8.14 8.20 -23.90
C ALA A 55 8.03 6.92 -23.06
N LEU A 56 8.61 5.80 -23.54
CA LEU A 56 8.60 4.53 -22.81
C LEU A 56 9.33 4.62 -21.46
N PHE A 57 10.44 5.35 -21.41
CA PHE A 57 11.18 5.59 -20.18
C PHE A 57 10.36 6.42 -19.18
N ASN A 58 9.72 7.50 -19.62
CA ASN A 58 8.84 8.31 -18.78
C ASN A 58 7.63 7.50 -18.27
N THR A 59 7.05 6.65 -19.11
CA THR A 59 5.98 5.73 -18.69
C THR A 59 6.49 4.75 -17.63
N ALA A 60 7.67 4.17 -17.79
CA ALA A 60 8.27 3.29 -16.79
C ALA A 60 8.54 4.01 -15.45
N LEU A 61 9.06 5.23 -15.50
CA LEU A 61 9.27 6.07 -14.31
C LEU A 61 7.95 6.36 -13.58
N MET A 62 6.87 6.63 -14.31
CA MET A 62 5.56 6.87 -13.71
C MET A 62 5.08 5.67 -12.89
N TYR A 63 5.22 4.45 -13.42
CA TYR A 63 4.88 3.22 -12.68
C TYR A 63 5.77 3.00 -11.46
N PHE A 64 7.06 3.31 -11.57
CA PHE A 64 8.00 3.22 -10.44
C PHE A 64 7.64 4.17 -9.30
N LEU A 65 7.24 5.41 -9.62
CA LEU A 65 6.87 6.42 -8.63
C LEU A 65 5.59 6.09 -7.86
N ILE A 66 4.68 5.29 -8.42
CA ILE A 66 3.43 4.88 -7.75
C ILE A 66 3.68 3.76 -6.73
N GLN A 67 4.75 2.96 -6.88
CA GLN A 67 5.04 1.81 -6.01
C GLN A 67 5.03 2.11 -4.50
N PRO A 68 5.71 3.16 -3.98
CA PRO A 68 5.71 3.43 -2.54
C PRO A 68 4.35 3.84 -1.98
N VAL A 69 3.42 4.31 -2.82
CA VAL A 69 2.09 4.75 -2.40
C VAL A 69 1.13 3.57 -2.24
N ILE A 70 1.36 2.46 -2.94
CA ILE A 70 0.47 1.29 -2.91
C ILE A 70 0.44 0.64 -1.53
N ILE A 71 1.59 0.55 -0.86
CA ILE A 71 1.70 -0.11 0.45
C ILE A 71 0.80 0.58 1.51
N PRO A 72 0.94 1.89 1.80
CA PRO A 72 0.12 2.57 2.80
C PRO A 72 -1.36 2.62 2.43
N VAL A 73 -1.69 2.79 1.15
CA VAL A 73 -3.09 2.78 0.67
C VAL A 73 -3.73 1.41 0.90
N THR A 74 -3.02 0.33 0.59
CA THR A 74 -3.52 -1.04 0.78
C THR A 74 -3.76 -1.32 2.26
N ILE A 75 -2.81 -0.99 3.13
CA ILE A 75 -2.93 -1.16 4.59
C ILE A 75 -4.13 -0.36 5.14
N ALA A 76 -4.29 0.89 4.70
CA ALA A 76 -5.41 1.74 5.13
C ALA A 76 -6.79 1.16 4.76
N VAL A 77 -6.94 0.65 3.53
CA VAL A 77 -8.19 0.02 3.07
C VAL A 77 -8.50 -1.24 3.90
N TYR A 78 -7.50 -2.10 4.12
CA TYR A 78 -7.71 -3.34 4.87
C TYR A 78 -7.90 -3.12 6.38
N SER A 79 -7.37 -2.05 6.98
CA SER A 79 -7.67 -1.69 8.38
C SER A 79 -9.16 -1.38 8.60
N ILE A 80 -9.88 -0.91 7.57
CA ILE A 80 -11.33 -0.66 7.66
C ILE A 80 -12.13 -1.92 7.33
N VAL A 81 -11.76 -2.61 6.25
CA VAL A 81 -12.48 -3.83 5.82
C VAL A 81 -12.30 -4.98 6.82
N GLY A 82 -11.11 -5.11 7.42
CA GLY A 82 -10.81 -6.12 8.44
C GLY A 82 -11.64 -5.94 9.72
N GLU A 83 -11.83 -4.70 10.18
CA GLU A 83 -12.72 -4.43 11.32
C GLU A 83 -14.17 -4.79 11.03
N LYS A 84 -14.63 -4.55 9.80
CA LYS A 84 -15.97 -4.97 9.36
C LYS A 84 -16.11 -6.49 9.32
N GLU A 85 -15.14 -7.22 8.79
CA GLU A 85 -15.19 -8.69 8.73
C GLU A 85 -15.12 -9.36 10.11
N GLN A 86 -14.41 -8.75 11.06
CA GLN A 86 -14.29 -9.27 12.43
C GLN A 86 -15.46 -8.87 13.35
N GLY A 87 -16.39 -8.03 12.88
CA GLY A 87 -17.51 -7.55 13.69
C GLY A 87 -17.08 -6.71 14.91
N THR A 88 -15.87 -6.14 14.88
CA THR A 88 -15.30 -5.41 16.02
C THR A 88 -15.60 -3.91 16.01
N LEU A 89 -16.30 -3.41 14.98
CA LEU A 89 -16.73 -2.01 14.86
C LEU A 89 -17.61 -1.56 16.05
N GLU A 90 -18.54 -2.40 16.50
CA GLU A 90 -19.44 -2.11 17.62
C GLU A 90 -18.70 -2.09 18.98
N PRO A 91 -17.83 -3.08 19.31
CA PRO A 91 -16.96 -3.00 20.48
C PRO A 91 -15.99 -1.81 20.48
N LEU A 92 -15.46 -1.39 19.33
CA LEU A 92 -14.51 -0.26 19.25
C LEU A 92 -15.19 1.07 19.61
N LEU A 93 -16.41 1.29 19.11
CA LEU A 93 -17.24 2.46 19.45
C LEU A 93 -17.78 2.42 20.89
N ALA A 94 -17.86 1.23 21.49
CA ALA A 94 -18.29 1.05 22.88
C ALA A 94 -17.13 1.17 23.90
N THR A 95 -15.87 1.17 23.45
CA THR A 95 -14.73 1.41 24.34
C THR A 95 -14.55 2.91 24.64
N PRO A 96 -14.12 3.29 25.86
CA PRO A 96 -13.90 4.69 26.23
C PRO A 96 -12.57 5.19 25.64
N ILE A 97 -12.54 5.33 24.32
CA ILE A 97 -11.47 5.94 23.51
C ILE A 97 -12.08 7.12 22.76
N ALA A 98 -11.39 8.26 22.78
CA ALA A 98 -11.88 9.45 22.10
C ALA A 98 -11.70 9.32 20.58
N ASP A 99 -12.59 9.93 19.79
CA ASP A 99 -12.54 9.91 18.31
C ASP A 99 -11.17 10.33 17.75
N TRP A 100 -10.49 11.28 18.40
CA TRP A 100 -9.16 11.72 17.99
C TRP A 100 -8.09 10.64 18.20
N GLU A 101 -8.18 9.88 19.30
CA GLU A 101 -7.22 8.81 19.62
C GLU A 101 -7.35 7.66 18.63
N LEU A 102 -8.58 7.35 18.24
CA LEU A 102 -8.88 6.36 17.20
C LEU A 102 -8.35 6.82 15.84
N PHE A 103 -8.62 8.09 15.48
CA PHE A 103 -8.17 8.66 14.22
C PHE A 103 -6.64 8.68 14.10
N LEU A 104 -5.93 9.18 15.12
CA LEU A 104 -4.47 9.20 15.12
C LEU A 104 -3.86 7.80 15.19
N GLY A 105 -4.50 6.87 15.90
CA GLY A 105 -4.10 5.47 15.92
C GLY A 105 -4.09 4.82 14.53
N LYS A 106 -5.20 4.95 13.79
CA LYS A 106 -5.30 4.40 12.43
C LYS A 106 -4.43 5.13 11.43
N ALA A 107 -4.32 6.46 11.53
CA ALA A 107 -3.44 7.25 10.67
C ALA A 107 -1.96 6.86 10.84
N LEU A 108 -1.51 6.66 12.09
CA LEU A 108 -0.13 6.24 12.37
C LEU A 108 0.14 4.80 11.91
N ALA A 109 -0.82 3.89 12.06
CA ALA A 109 -0.69 2.51 11.57
C ALA A 109 -0.64 2.42 10.04
N ALA A 110 -1.25 3.37 9.32
CA ALA A 110 -1.16 3.42 7.86
C ALA A 110 0.17 4.01 7.35
N VAL A 111 0.87 4.79 8.18
CA VAL A 111 2.13 5.47 7.82
C VAL A 111 3.37 4.65 8.20
N LEU A 112 3.28 3.82 9.25
CA LEU A 112 4.36 3.00 9.79
C LEU A 112 4.31 1.55 9.28
#